data_AF-A0A221KH24-F1
#
_entry.id   AF-A0A221KH24-F1
#
_cell.length_a   1.000
_cell.length_b   1.000
_cell.length_c   1.000
_cell.angle_alpha   90.00
_cell.angle_beta   90.00
_cell.angle_gamma   90.00
#
_symmetry.space_group_name_H-M   'P 1'
#
loop_
_entity.id
_entity.type
_entity.pdbx_description
1 polymer ?
#
loop_
_entity_poly.entity_id
_entity_poly.type
_entity_poly.pdbx_seq_one_letter_code
_entity_poly.pdbx_strand_id
1 'polypeptide(L)'
;MSYMECELLGQSYTLACPPGCEPMLRLAVQTVEDELTAIRDAGKIKTRERMAILAALNVAFRLAEQLVAPPPSPEELLEGQQTDRAMIDLMIQQIDAALPPANWPTDIPPPPPPPEPDVRSGPPADVPILTTPWMPPT
;
A
#
# COMPACT_ATOMS: atom_id res chain seq x y z
N MET A 1 -22.48 -7.85 8.68
CA MET A 1 -22.00 -8.47 7.43
C MET A 1 -22.28 -7.49 6.32
N SER A 2 -21.28 -7.16 5.53
CA SER A 2 -21.41 -6.20 4.43
C SER A 2 -21.32 -6.95 3.10
N TYR A 3 -22.10 -6.50 2.13
CA TYR A 3 -22.03 -7.02 0.77
C TYR A 3 -21.35 -5.97 -0.10
N MET A 4 -20.50 -6.41 -1.02
CA MET A 4 -19.90 -5.53 -2.02
C MET A 4 -20.34 -5.97 -3.42
N GLU A 5 -20.57 -5.00 -4.29
CA GLU A 5 -20.81 -5.25 -5.70
C GLU A 5 -19.48 -5.19 -6.46
N CYS A 6 -19.27 -6.14 -7.35
CA CYS A 6 -18.14 -6.16 -8.26
C CYS A 6 -18.58 -6.53 -9.66
N GLU A 7 -17.85 -6.05 -10.67
CA GLU A 7 -18.09 -6.38 -12.06
C GLU A 7 -16.98 -7.29 -12.57
N LEU A 8 -17.35 -8.45 -13.12
CA LEU A 8 -16.42 -9.38 -13.78
C LEU A 8 -16.87 -9.62 -15.22
N LEU A 9 -16.02 -9.31 -16.20
CA LEU A 9 -16.32 -9.42 -17.64
C LEU A 9 -17.66 -8.79 -18.07
N GLY A 10 -18.04 -7.67 -17.44
CA GLY A 10 -19.30 -6.98 -17.73
C GLY A 10 -20.54 -7.56 -17.04
N GLN A 11 -20.36 -8.36 -15.98
CA GLN A 11 -21.44 -8.91 -15.16
C GLN A 11 -21.27 -8.50 -13.70
N SER A 12 -22.33 -7.97 -13.11
CA SER A 12 -22.38 -7.58 -11.69
C SER A 12 -22.58 -8.80 -10.79
N TYR A 13 -21.69 -9.01 -9.83
CA TYR A 13 -21.76 -10.02 -8.80
C TYR A 13 -21.77 -9.37 -7.41
N THR A 14 -22.54 -9.92 -6.49
CA THR A 14 -22.57 -9.49 -5.09
C THR A 14 -21.76 -10.47 -4.25
N LEU A 15 -20.68 -10.00 -3.64
CA LEU A 15 -19.81 -10.80 -2.79
C LEU A 15 -20.03 -10.46 -1.31
N ALA A 16 -20.08 -11.49 -0.48
CA ALA A 16 -20.12 -11.32 0.97
C ALA A 16 -18.70 -10.96 1.46
N CYS A 17 -18.55 -9.79 2.09
CA CYS A 17 -17.28 -9.33 2.62
C CYS A 17 -17.26 -9.43 4.16
N PRO A 18 -16.25 -10.09 4.76
CA PRO A 18 -16.01 -9.98 6.18
C PRO A 18 -15.54 -8.55 6.53
N PRO A 19 -15.88 -8.03 7.73
CA PRO A 19 -15.51 -6.68 8.12
C PRO A 19 -13.98 -6.51 8.14
N GLY A 20 -13.48 -5.45 7.50
CA GLY A 20 -12.04 -5.12 7.45
C GLY A 20 -11.29 -5.65 6.22
N CYS A 21 -11.87 -6.56 5.43
CA CYS A 21 -11.21 -7.12 4.24
C CYS A 21 -11.68 -6.52 2.91
N GLU A 22 -12.58 -5.53 2.92
CA GLU A 22 -13.11 -4.90 1.71
C GLU A 22 -12.03 -4.42 0.73
N PRO A 23 -10.94 -3.72 1.16
CA PRO A 23 -9.90 -3.31 0.23
C PRO A 23 -9.13 -4.51 -0.35
N MET A 24 -8.87 -5.54 0.47
CA MET A 24 -8.16 -6.75 0.04
C MET A 24 -9.00 -7.55 -0.96
N LEU A 25 -10.31 -7.64 -0.73
CA LEU A 25 -11.24 -8.33 -1.61
C LEU A 25 -11.38 -7.59 -2.95
N ARG A 26 -11.38 -6.25 -2.92
CA ARG A 26 -11.39 -5.43 -4.14
C ARG A 26 -10.13 -5.64 -4.99
N LEU A 27 -8.95 -5.70 -4.35
CA LEU A 27 -7.69 -6.02 -5.04
C LEU A 27 -7.69 -7.43 -5.64
N ALA A 28 -8.23 -8.41 -4.91
CA ALA A 28 -8.36 -9.78 -5.41
C ALA A 28 -9.28 -9.84 -6.64
N VAL A 29 -10.42 -9.15 -6.61
CA VAL A 29 -11.34 -9.04 -7.76
C VAL A 29 -10.65 -8.40 -8.95
N GLN A 30 -9.93 -7.30 -8.75
CA GLN A 30 -9.18 -6.63 -9.82
C GLN A 30 -8.16 -7.58 -10.47
N THR A 31 -7.43 -8.32 -9.65
CA THR A 31 -6.46 -9.33 -10.12
C THR A 31 -7.13 -10.41 -10.99
N VAL A 32 -8.33 -10.85 -10.62
CA VAL A 32 -9.09 -11.83 -11.42
C VAL A 32 -9.59 -11.21 -12.72
N GLU A 33 -10.04 -9.95 -12.71
CA GLU A 33 -10.54 -9.27 -13.91
C GLU A 33 -9.44 -9.02 -14.95
N ASP A 34 -8.24 -8.67 -14.50
CA ASP A 34 -7.07 -8.52 -15.36
C ASP A 34 -6.72 -9.85 -16.07
N GLU A 35 -6.75 -10.97 -15.33
CA GLU A 35 -6.50 -12.31 -15.89
C GLU A 35 -7.58 -12.75 -16.87
N LEU A 36 -8.86 -12.49 -16.55
CA LEU A 36 -9.98 -12.74 -17.44
C LEU A 36 -9.86 -11.94 -18.73
N THR A 37 -9.44 -10.68 -18.64
CA THR A 37 -9.22 -9.80 -19.80
C THR A 37 -8.03 -10.28 -20.63
N ALA A 38 -6.91 -10.64 -20.01
CA ALA A 38 -5.74 -11.18 -20.72
C ALA A 38 -6.07 -12.47 -21.50
N ILE A 39 -6.85 -13.38 -20.91
CA ILE A 39 -7.27 -14.62 -21.56
C ILE A 39 -8.26 -14.34 -22.69
N ARG A 40 -9.18 -13.38 -22.50
CA ARG A 40 -10.12 -12.93 -23.53
C ARG A 40 -9.38 -12.36 -24.74
N ASP A 41 -8.40 -11.49 -24.50
CA ASP A 41 -7.66 -10.79 -25.54
C ASP A 41 -6.73 -11.74 -26.32
N ALA A 42 -6.28 -12.82 -25.69
CA ALA A 42 -5.57 -13.91 -26.38
C ALA A 42 -6.43 -14.66 -27.41
N GLY A 43 -7.77 -14.52 -27.36
CA GLY A 43 -8.72 -15.03 -28.37
C GLY A 43 -8.82 -16.56 -28.50
N LYS A 44 -8.00 -17.32 -27.76
CA LYS A 44 -7.94 -18.79 -27.83
C LYS A 44 -9.15 -19.49 -27.21
N ILE A 45 -9.86 -18.83 -26.30
CA ILE A 45 -10.93 -19.42 -25.50
C ILE A 45 -12.16 -18.52 -25.57
N LYS A 46 -13.28 -19.10 -26.02
CA LYS A 46 -14.51 -18.34 -26.32
C LYS A 46 -15.59 -18.47 -25.24
N THR A 47 -15.48 -19.44 -24.34
CA THR A 47 -16.49 -19.67 -23.30
C THR A 47 -16.10 -19.00 -21.98
N ARG A 48 -17.03 -18.25 -21.39
CA ARG A 48 -16.82 -17.52 -20.12
C ARG A 48 -16.41 -18.43 -18.96
N GLU A 49 -17.05 -19.59 -18.83
CA GLU A 49 -16.71 -20.58 -17.79
C GLU A 49 -15.25 -21.04 -17.88
N ARG A 50 -14.74 -21.33 -19.08
CA ARG A 50 -13.34 -21.75 -19.25
C ARG A 50 -12.37 -20.63 -18.94
N MET A 51 -12.69 -19.39 -19.33
CA MET A 51 -11.87 -18.24 -18.97
C MET A 51 -11.81 -18.07 -17.45
N ALA A 52 -12.95 -18.18 -16.76
CA ALA A 52 -13.02 -18.07 -15.29
C ALA A 52 -12.19 -19.15 -14.58
N ILE A 53 -12.29 -20.40 -15.02
CA ILE A 53 -11.51 -21.50 -14.45
C ILE A 53 -10.01 -21.26 -14.64
N LEU A 54 -9.59 -20.82 -15.83
CA LEU A 54 -8.18 -20.57 -16.13
C LEU A 54 -7.64 -19.35 -15.39
N ALA A 55 -8.40 -18.27 -15.29
CA ALA A 55 -8.03 -17.10 -14.51
C ALA A 55 -7.86 -17.49 -13.03
N ALA A 56 -8.82 -18.22 -12.46
CA ALA A 56 -8.74 -18.69 -11.07
C ALA A 56 -7.52 -19.59 -10.84
N LEU A 57 -7.23 -20.51 -11.78
CA LEU A 57 -6.03 -21.34 -11.72
C LEU A 57 -4.75 -20.52 -11.83
N ASN A 58 -4.69 -19.52 -12.72
CA ASN A 58 -3.50 -18.69 -12.90
C ASN A 58 -3.22 -17.82 -11.67
N VAL A 59 -4.25 -17.23 -11.07
CA VAL A 59 -4.14 -16.48 -9.81
C VAL A 59 -3.68 -17.39 -8.67
N ALA A 60 -4.30 -18.57 -8.51
CA ALA A 60 -3.92 -19.53 -7.49
C ALA A 60 -2.48 -20.03 -7.68
N PHE A 61 -2.05 -20.24 -8.92
CA PHE A 61 -0.68 -20.63 -9.25
C PHE A 61 0.32 -19.54 -8.86
N ARG A 62 0.07 -18.26 -9.21
CA ARG A 62 0.93 -17.13 -8.80
C ARG A 62 1.05 -17.00 -7.28
N LEU A 63 -0.06 -17.20 -6.55
CA LEU A 63 -0.04 -17.21 -5.09
C LEU A 63 0.77 -18.39 -4.53
N ALA A 64 0.63 -19.57 -5.14
CA ALA A 64 1.41 -20.75 -4.75
C ALA A 64 2.91 -20.56 -5.05
N GLU A 65 3.27 -19.96 -6.19
CA GLU A 65 4.65 -19.63 -6.51
C GLU A 65 5.26 -18.67 -5.48
N GLN A 66 4.53 -17.65 -5.02
CA GLN A 66 5.02 -16.75 -3.97
C GLN A 66 5.26 -17.46 -2.63
N LEU A 67 4.46 -18.49 -2.33
CA LEU A 67 4.60 -19.27 -1.09
C LEU A 67 5.71 -20.33 -1.18
N VAL A 68 6.01 -20.83 -2.38
CA VAL A 68 7.00 -21.89 -2.64
C VAL A 68 8.36 -21.31 -3.08
N ALA A 69 8.38 -20.07 -3.56
CA ALA A 69 9.62 -19.40 -3.95
C ALA A 69 10.62 -19.47 -2.79
N PRO A 70 11.82 -20.03 -3.03
CA PRO A 70 12.86 -20.04 -2.00
C PRO A 70 13.10 -18.59 -1.56
N PRO A 71 13.34 -18.35 -0.26
CA PRO A 71 13.67 -17.01 0.21
C PRO A 71 14.84 -16.49 -0.64
N PRO A 72 14.76 -15.25 -1.15
CA PRO A 72 15.79 -14.69 -2.01
C PRO A 72 17.14 -14.83 -1.31
N SER A 73 18.14 -15.26 -2.07
CA SER A 73 19.50 -15.39 -1.53
C SER A 73 19.96 -14.02 -1.00
N PRO A 74 20.88 -13.99 -0.02
CA PRO A 74 21.40 -12.74 0.52
C PRO A 74 21.95 -11.79 -0.57
N GLU A 75 22.49 -12.35 -1.64
CA GLU A 75 23.02 -11.62 -2.81
C GLU A 75 21.89 -10.91 -3.58
N GLU A 76 20.77 -11.59 -3.85
CA GLU A 76 19.61 -11.02 -4.55
C GLU A 76 18.93 -9.92 -3.72
N LEU A 77 18.90 -10.07 -2.40
CA LEU A 77 18.40 -9.03 -1.49
C LEU A 77 19.28 -7.79 -1.50
N LEU A 78 20.60 -7.95 -1.52
CA LEU A 78 21.54 -6.84 -1.61
C LEU A 78 21.45 -6.15 -2.97
N GLU A 79 21.38 -6.90 -4.07
CA GLU A 79 21.22 -6.36 -5.43
C GLU A 79 19.89 -5.62 -5.60
N GLY A 80 18.79 -6.16 -5.08
CA GLY A 80 17.49 -5.48 -5.04
C GLY A 80 17.56 -4.17 -4.27
N GLN A 81 18.12 -4.18 -3.05
CA GLN A 81 18.31 -2.97 -2.24
C GLN A 81 19.21 -1.93 -2.92
N GLN A 82 20.29 -2.37 -3.58
CA GLN A 82 21.18 -1.49 -4.32
C GLN A 82 20.45 -0.82 -5.50
N THR A 83 19.63 -1.61 -6.22
CA THR A 83 18.85 -1.17 -7.37
C THR A 83 17.76 -0.18 -6.94
N ASP A 84 17.04 -0.49 -5.86
CA ASP A 84 16.01 0.39 -5.30
C ASP A 84 16.61 1.72 -4.87
N ARG A 85 17.77 1.69 -4.21
CA ARG A 85 18.47 2.91 -3.76
C ARG A 85 18.94 3.75 -4.94
N ALA A 86 19.52 3.12 -5.97
CA ALA A 86 19.92 3.81 -7.20
C ALA A 86 18.73 4.39 -7.96
N MET A 87 17.59 3.69 -7.97
CA MET A 87 16.35 4.16 -8.59
C MET A 87 15.80 5.39 -7.85
N ILE A 88 15.80 5.38 -6.52
CA ILE A 88 15.39 6.53 -5.70
C ILE A 88 16.27 7.75 -5.98
N ASP A 89 17.60 7.57 -6.02
CA ASP A 89 18.54 8.65 -6.30
C ASP A 89 18.30 9.26 -7.70
N LEU A 90 18.01 8.42 -8.70
CA LEU A 90 17.65 8.88 -10.04
C LEU A 90 16.34 9.67 -10.03
N MET A 91 15.32 9.19 -9.33
CA MET A 91 14.04 9.90 -9.21
C MET A 91 14.22 11.27 -8.53
N ILE A 92 15.04 11.35 -7.47
CA ILE A 92 15.38 12.61 -6.81
C ILE A 92 16.05 13.57 -7.80
N GLN A 93 17.04 13.10 -8.55
CA GLN A 93 17.74 13.93 -9.53
C GLN A 93 16.81 14.44 -10.63
N GLN A 94 15.85 13.63 -11.08
CA GLN A 94 14.83 14.06 -12.04
C GLN A 94 13.89 15.12 -11.45
N ILE A 95 13.51 14.98 -10.18
CA ILE A 95 12.69 15.97 -9.47
C ILE A 95 13.45 17.29 -9.31
N ASP A 96 14.71 17.25 -8.90
CA ASP A 96 15.57 18.43 -8.75
C ASP A 96 15.80 19.15 -10.09
N ALA A 97 15.92 18.41 -11.20
CA ALA A 97 16.09 18.99 -12.52
C ALA A 97 14.79 19.62 -13.08
N ALA A 98 13.63 19.10 -12.68
CA ALA A 98 12.32 19.61 -13.11
C ALA A 98 11.86 20.84 -12.30
N LEU A 99 12.33 20.99 -11.06
CA LEU A 99 12.00 22.12 -10.20
C LEU A 99 12.94 23.32 -10.48
N PRO A 100 12.42 24.55 -10.62
CA PRO A 100 13.27 25.74 -10.58
C PRO A 100 13.93 25.88 -9.20
N PRO A 101 15.11 26.51 -9.08
CA PRO A 101 15.80 26.67 -7.80
C PRO A 101 14.84 27.32 -6.80
N ALA A 102 14.57 26.59 -5.71
CA ALA A 102 13.45 26.83 -4.83
C ALA A 102 13.46 28.26 -4.25
N ASN A 103 12.54 29.10 -4.73
CA ASN A 103 12.03 30.28 -4.03
C ASN A 103 10.99 29.82 -3.00
N TRP A 104 11.43 28.99 -2.05
CA TRP A 104 10.61 28.71 -0.88
C TRP A 104 10.69 29.96 0.02
N PRO A 105 9.56 30.54 0.46
CA PRO A 105 9.57 31.69 1.35
C PRO A 105 10.36 31.35 2.61
N THR A 106 11.50 32.00 2.80
CA THR A 106 12.41 31.79 3.95
C THR A 106 11.86 32.42 5.25
N ASP A 107 10.59 32.85 5.27
CA ASP A 107 9.96 33.56 6.39
C ASP A 107 9.17 32.59 7.30
N ILE A 108 9.79 31.48 7.69
CA ILE A 108 9.31 30.72 8.85
C ILE A 108 10.16 31.17 10.03
N PRO A 109 9.63 32.04 10.93
CA PRO A 109 10.39 32.51 12.09
C PRO A 109 10.81 31.30 12.95
N PRO A 110 12.01 31.33 13.54
CA PRO A 110 12.47 30.24 14.40
C PRO A 110 11.45 30.02 15.53
N PRO A 111 11.12 28.77 15.88
CA PRO A 111 10.22 28.50 16.99
C PRO A 111 10.78 29.16 18.26
N PRO A 112 9.93 29.83 19.07
CA PRO A 112 10.39 30.47 20.30
C PRO A 112 11.06 29.43 21.21
N PRO A 113 12.13 29.80 21.94
CA PRO A 113 12.77 28.89 22.87
C PRO A 113 11.75 28.40 23.91
N PRO A 114 11.81 27.12 24.31
CA PRO A 114 10.94 26.62 25.38
C PRO A 114 11.18 27.43 26.65
N PRO A 115 10.13 27.73 27.46
CA PRO A 115 10.30 28.43 28.72
C PRO A 115 11.27 27.63 29.61
N GLU A 116 12.26 28.33 30.18
CA GLU A 116 13.20 27.75 31.13
C GLU A 116 12.43 27.00 32.23
N PRO A 117 12.79 25.75 32.56
CA PRO A 117 12.16 25.05 33.66
C PRO A 117 12.46 25.83 34.94
N ASP A 118 11.42 26.26 35.62
CA ASP A 118 11.50 26.92 36.92
C ASP A 118 12.14 25.95 37.93
N VAL A 119 13.47 26.04 38.09
CA VAL A 119 14.27 25.28 39.08
C VAL A 119 14.02 25.88 40.47
N ARG A 120 12.75 25.92 40.89
CA ARG A 120 12.39 26.32 42.25
C ARG A 120 10.95 26.00 42.65
N SER A 121 10.55 24.75 42.50
CA SER A 121 9.55 24.15 43.40
C SER A 121 9.72 22.63 43.41
N GLY A 122 10.11 22.10 44.57
CA GLY A 122 10.18 20.67 44.83
C GLY A 122 8.80 19.99 44.73
N PRO A 123 8.79 18.65 44.68
CA PRO A 123 7.60 17.88 44.33
C PRO A 123 6.58 17.87 45.47
N PRO A 124 5.29 17.88 45.14
CA PRO A 124 4.35 17.00 45.81
C PRO A 124 3.94 15.86 44.87
N ALA A 125 3.84 14.68 45.47
CA ALA A 125 3.40 13.43 44.88
C ALA A 125 2.04 13.54 44.18
N ASP A 126 1.75 12.53 43.35
CA ASP A 126 0.48 12.23 42.66
C ASP A 126 0.24 12.91 41.29
N VAL A 127 0.72 12.25 40.22
CA VAL A 127 0.10 12.36 38.89
C VAL A 127 -0.13 10.94 38.36
N PRO A 128 -1.37 10.45 38.29
CA PRO A 128 -1.67 9.17 37.66
C PRO A 128 -1.48 9.29 36.15
N ILE A 129 -0.72 8.35 35.57
CA ILE A 129 -0.52 8.20 34.13
C ILE A 129 -1.87 7.82 33.51
N LEU A 130 -2.62 8.82 33.03
CA LEU A 130 -3.76 8.61 32.16
C LEU A 130 -3.28 8.74 30.71
N THR A 131 -2.82 7.61 30.21
CA THR A 131 -2.75 7.30 28.80
C THR A 131 -4.17 7.37 28.23
N THR A 132 -4.46 8.35 27.39
CA THR A 132 -5.62 8.29 26.50
C THR A 132 -5.23 8.64 25.06
N PRO A 133 -5.80 7.92 24.06
CA PRO A 133 -5.29 7.83 22.70
C PRO A 133 -5.91 8.89 21.78
N TRP A 134 -5.11 9.41 20.84
CA TRP A 134 -5.52 10.38 19.83
C TRP A 134 -6.34 9.73 18.70
N MET A 135 -7.50 10.32 18.39
CA MET A 135 -8.36 10.03 17.23
C MET A 135 -8.80 11.37 16.55
N PRO A 136 -9.23 11.34 15.28
CA PRO A 136 -8.92 12.31 14.21
C PRO A 136 -9.97 13.42 14.03
N PRO A 137 -9.75 14.43 13.16
CA PRO A 137 -10.81 15.32 12.70
C PRO A 137 -11.34 14.99 11.29
N THR A 138 -12.56 15.51 11.08
CA THR A 138 -13.63 15.24 10.10
C THR A 138 -13.35 15.58 8.65
#